data_AF-A0A8T0EF03-F1
#
_entry.id   AF-A0A8T0EF03-F1
#
_cell.length_a   1.000
_cell.length_b   1.000
_cell.length_c   1.000
_cell.angle_alpha   90.00
_cell.angle_beta   90.00
_cell.angle_gamma   90.00
#
_symmetry.space_group_name_H-M   'P 1'
#
loop_
_entity.id
_entity.type
_entity.pdbx_description
1 polymer ?
#
loop_
_entity_poly.entity_id
_entity_poly.type
_entity_poly.pdbx_seq_one_letter_code
_entity_poly.pdbx_strand_id
1 'polypeptide(L)'
;MPLKGRTIHSKERNIINNVTKFCEDEARAGTLLFPLSHAQKRAASATGVSLRTIKQIKNEDISTNGQLSTPGKHLKRPETRNAILDNFDLCVLRNIVNEFYANNKIPSLSRLLPVVKGRINFPWKRGTLWKYLHTAGFQYKRCRNQRQILIERSHIVAWRFRFLREMKKFREAKRNIVYIDETWLDSNLSFWKCWRDEKIGAAIKDSSGHRLIVVHAGSESGFVPNAELIFKAGSGTGDYHGQMNSDNLKKWIVEKLLPNIPMNSIIVMDNAAYHTKVMDPVPTKSSKKDKMCAWLEKKQIPYDKKMRKVQLLELIAANASGEKNISWTKF
;
A
#
# COMPACT_ATOMS: atom_id res chain seq x y z
N MET A 1 43.53 -47.88 -16.73
CA MET A 1 43.95 -48.17 -15.35
C MET A 1 42.72 -48.30 -14.46
N PRO A 2 42.66 -49.27 -13.52
CA PRO A 2 41.55 -49.38 -12.59
C PRO A 2 41.49 -48.14 -11.68
N LEU A 3 40.29 -47.59 -11.48
CA LEU A 3 40.05 -46.43 -10.63
C LEU A 3 40.21 -46.82 -9.14
N LYS A 4 41.45 -46.96 -8.67
CA LYS A 4 41.72 -47.21 -7.24
C LYS A 4 41.59 -45.89 -6.46
N GLY A 5 40.73 -45.87 -5.43
CA GLY A 5 40.64 -44.77 -4.45
C GLY A 5 39.63 -43.64 -4.74
N ARG A 6 38.76 -43.75 -5.76
CA ARG A 6 37.71 -42.74 -6.02
C ARG A 6 36.35 -43.18 -5.50
N THR A 7 35.63 -42.27 -4.85
CA THR A 7 34.23 -42.49 -4.43
C THR A 7 33.33 -42.55 -5.67
N ILE A 8 32.71 -43.71 -5.91
CA ILE A 8 31.73 -43.90 -6.99
C ILE A 8 30.36 -43.46 -6.47
N HIS A 9 29.75 -42.47 -7.12
CA HIS A 9 28.45 -41.92 -6.71
C HIS A 9 27.28 -42.81 -7.15
N SER A 10 26.10 -42.62 -6.54
CA SER A 10 24.92 -43.49 -6.77
C SER A 10 24.53 -43.65 -8.25
N LYS A 11 24.62 -42.57 -9.04
CA LYS A 11 24.33 -42.62 -10.48
C LYS A 11 25.32 -43.48 -11.26
N GLU A 12 26.62 -43.37 -10.93
CA GLU A 12 27.68 -44.16 -11.55
C GLU A 12 27.54 -45.64 -11.14
N ARG A 13 27.20 -45.92 -9.88
CA ARG A 13 26.91 -47.27 -9.39
C ARG A 13 25.75 -47.93 -10.15
N ASN A 14 24.69 -47.18 -10.44
CA ASN A 14 23.57 -47.68 -11.24
C ASN A 14 23.99 -48.04 -12.67
N ILE A 15 24.81 -47.20 -13.31
CA ILE A 15 25.31 -47.47 -14.66
C ILE A 15 26.22 -48.71 -14.64
N ILE A 16 27.14 -48.82 -13.68
CA ILE A 16 28.01 -50.00 -13.52
C ILE A 16 27.17 -51.25 -13.33
N ASN A 17 26.15 -51.21 -12.45
CA ASN A 17 25.26 -52.34 -12.22
C ASN A 17 24.48 -52.76 -13.49
N ASN A 18 24.00 -51.80 -14.28
CA ASN A 18 23.32 -52.09 -15.56
C ASN A 18 24.26 -52.77 -16.56
N VAL A 19 25.51 -52.30 -16.64
CA VAL A 19 26.52 -52.90 -17.53
C VAL A 19 26.87 -54.31 -17.08
N THR A 20 27.05 -54.53 -15.77
CA THR A 20 27.29 -55.86 -15.20
C THR A 20 26.15 -56.82 -15.52
N LYS A 21 24.89 -56.41 -15.30
CA LYS A 21 23.71 -57.22 -15.63
C LYS A 21 23.64 -57.56 -17.12
N PHE A 22 23.88 -56.58 -18.00
CA PHE A 22 23.89 -56.82 -19.43
C PHE A 22 24.93 -57.87 -19.85
N CYS A 23 26.15 -57.81 -19.28
CA CYS A 23 27.18 -58.82 -19.54
C CYS A 23 26.83 -60.19 -18.95
N GLU A 24 26.26 -60.25 -17.75
CA GLU A 24 25.80 -61.50 -17.13
C GLU A 24 24.63 -62.13 -17.90
N ASP A 25 23.74 -61.32 -18.45
CA ASP A 25 22.62 -61.79 -19.28
C ASP A 25 23.13 -62.38 -20.60
N GLU A 26 24.12 -61.77 -21.26
CA GLU A 26 24.78 -62.34 -22.45
C GLU A 26 25.52 -63.65 -22.11
N ALA A 27 26.19 -63.71 -20.96
CA ALA A 27 26.87 -64.92 -20.49
C ALA A 27 25.88 -66.07 -20.20
N ARG A 28 24.74 -65.76 -19.55
CA ARG A 28 23.67 -66.74 -19.29
C ARG A 28 22.98 -67.21 -20.57
N ALA A 29 22.78 -66.32 -21.54
CA ALA A 29 22.13 -66.64 -22.80
C ALA A 29 23.05 -67.35 -23.81
N GLY A 30 24.37 -67.39 -23.55
CA GLY A 30 25.37 -67.97 -24.46
C GLY A 30 25.44 -67.30 -25.84
N THR A 31 24.79 -66.14 -25.99
CA THR A 31 24.62 -65.42 -27.26
C THR A 31 24.62 -63.91 -27.00
N LEU A 32 25.03 -63.14 -28.01
CA LEU A 32 25.03 -61.68 -27.93
C LEU A 32 23.59 -61.16 -28.09
N LEU A 33 23.14 -60.32 -27.15
CA LEU A 33 21.79 -59.72 -27.19
C LEU A 33 21.62 -58.75 -28.37
N PHE A 34 22.73 -58.13 -28.81
CA PHE A 34 22.78 -57.33 -30.04
C PHE A 34 24.06 -57.65 -30.81
N PRO A 35 24.05 -57.66 -32.16
CA PRO A 35 25.26 -57.89 -32.95
C PRO A 35 26.36 -56.86 -32.66
N LEU A 36 27.63 -57.26 -32.83
CA LEU A 36 28.80 -56.38 -32.66
C LEU A 36 28.75 -55.15 -33.59
N SER A 37 28.12 -55.27 -34.76
CA SER A 37 27.89 -54.17 -35.69
C SER A 37 27.05 -53.02 -35.09
N HIS A 38 26.29 -53.29 -34.03
CA HIS A 38 25.39 -52.34 -33.40
C HIS A 38 25.94 -51.81 -32.07
N ALA A 39 27.22 -51.41 -32.03
CA ALA A 39 27.92 -50.93 -30.83
C ALA A 39 27.15 -49.85 -30.03
N GLN A 40 26.49 -48.90 -30.71
CA GLN A 40 25.71 -47.85 -30.03
C GLN A 40 24.43 -48.37 -29.36
N LYS A 41 23.76 -49.36 -29.96
CA LYS A 41 22.58 -50.00 -29.35
C LYS A 41 22.98 -50.86 -28.16
N ARG A 42 24.11 -51.56 -28.26
CA ARG A 42 24.73 -52.29 -27.14
C ARG A 42 25.02 -51.36 -25.98
N ALA A 43 25.71 -50.25 -26.22
CA ALA A 43 26.03 -49.26 -25.19
C ALA A 43 24.77 -48.64 -24.56
N ALA A 44 23.74 -48.35 -25.35
CA ALA A 44 22.47 -47.83 -24.83
C ALA A 44 21.78 -48.83 -23.89
N SER A 45 21.71 -50.10 -24.30
CA SER A 45 21.12 -51.17 -23.49
C SER A 45 21.93 -51.44 -22.22
N ALA A 46 23.26 -51.51 -22.33
CA ALA A 46 24.14 -51.79 -21.20
C ALA A 46 24.17 -50.65 -20.17
N THR A 47 24.09 -49.39 -20.61
CA THR A 47 24.12 -48.24 -19.69
C THR A 47 22.74 -47.83 -19.17
N GLY A 48 21.66 -48.27 -19.84
CA GLY A 48 20.28 -47.86 -19.54
C GLY A 48 19.94 -46.44 -20.01
N VAL A 49 20.72 -45.89 -20.95
CA VAL A 49 20.57 -44.52 -21.46
C VAL A 49 20.08 -44.55 -22.91
N SER A 50 19.31 -43.54 -23.33
CA SER A 50 18.76 -43.47 -24.68
C SER A 50 19.84 -43.49 -25.78
N LEU A 51 19.52 -44.09 -26.93
CA LEU A 51 20.40 -44.10 -28.11
C LEU A 51 20.79 -42.69 -28.56
N ARG A 52 19.89 -41.71 -28.39
CA ARG A 52 20.16 -40.30 -28.70
C ARG A 52 21.29 -39.74 -27.83
N THR A 53 21.28 -40.04 -26.54
CA THR A 53 22.30 -39.60 -25.60
C THR A 53 23.65 -40.24 -25.90
N ILE A 54 23.69 -41.54 -26.22
CA ILE A 54 24.92 -42.23 -26.65
C ILE A 54 25.50 -41.59 -27.91
N LYS A 55 24.65 -41.28 -28.91
CA LYS A 55 25.09 -40.56 -30.12
C LYS A 55 25.62 -39.17 -29.82
N GLN A 56 24.96 -38.43 -28.93
CA GLN A 56 25.39 -37.10 -28.52
C GLN A 56 26.77 -37.15 -27.83
N ILE A 57 26.96 -38.06 -26.86
CA ILE A 57 28.22 -38.22 -26.14
C ILE A 57 29.34 -38.64 -27.10
N LYS A 58 29.07 -39.56 -28.05
CA LYS A 58 30.06 -39.96 -29.07
C LYS A 58 30.49 -38.78 -29.93
N ASN A 59 29.54 -37.95 -30.36
CA ASN A 59 29.86 -36.77 -31.17
C ASN A 59 30.64 -35.72 -30.35
N GLU A 60 30.32 -35.57 -29.06
CA GLU A 60 31.07 -34.72 -28.14
C GLU A 60 32.52 -35.22 -27.99
N ASP A 61 32.71 -36.52 -27.76
CA ASP A 61 34.02 -37.18 -27.66
C ASP A 61 34.89 -36.98 -28.90
N ILE A 62 34.30 -37.11 -30.10
CA ILE A 62 34.97 -36.84 -31.38
C ILE A 62 35.40 -35.37 -31.47
N SER A 63 34.58 -34.45 -30.98
CA SER A 63 34.88 -33.02 -31.04
C SER A 63 35.87 -32.54 -29.97
N THR A 64 35.97 -33.22 -28.83
CA THR A 64 36.79 -32.80 -27.68
C THR A 64 38.01 -33.69 -27.42
N ASN A 65 38.35 -34.61 -28.35
CA ASN A 65 39.49 -35.52 -28.24
C ASN A 65 39.54 -36.27 -26.90
N GLY A 66 38.43 -36.88 -26.48
CA GLY A 66 38.40 -37.74 -25.29
C GLY A 66 38.02 -37.06 -23.98
N GLN A 67 37.84 -35.73 -23.96
CA GLN A 67 37.53 -34.99 -22.73
C GLN A 67 36.06 -34.54 -22.70
N LEU A 68 35.21 -35.38 -22.09
CA LEU A 68 33.79 -35.07 -21.90
C LEU A 68 33.60 -34.13 -20.69
N SER A 69 32.87 -33.03 -20.87
CA SER A 69 32.60 -32.08 -19.80
C SER A 69 31.25 -32.32 -19.14
N THR A 70 31.10 -31.93 -17.89
CA THR A 70 29.79 -32.00 -17.22
C THR A 70 28.88 -30.91 -17.80
N PRO A 71 27.64 -31.23 -18.22
CA PRO A 71 26.69 -30.21 -18.67
C PRO A 71 26.52 -29.13 -17.60
N GLY A 72 26.82 -27.87 -17.95
CA GLY A 72 26.82 -26.76 -17.01
C GLY A 72 25.47 -26.62 -16.29
N LYS A 73 25.50 -26.55 -14.94
CA LYS A 73 24.29 -26.52 -14.08
C LYS A 73 23.37 -25.32 -14.27
N HIS A 74 23.78 -24.29 -15.01
CA HIS A 74 22.95 -23.14 -15.32
C HIS A 74 23.24 -22.63 -16.73
N LEU A 75 22.30 -22.81 -17.65
CA LEU A 75 22.22 -21.92 -18.81
C LEU A 75 22.05 -20.50 -18.26
N LYS A 76 23.06 -19.64 -18.41
CA LYS A 76 22.91 -18.21 -18.17
C LYS A 76 21.77 -17.74 -19.09
N ARG A 77 20.62 -17.42 -18.49
CA ARG A 77 19.48 -16.89 -19.23
C ARG A 77 19.92 -15.56 -19.86
N PRO A 78 19.53 -15.25 -21.11
CA PRO A 78 19.92 -14.00 -21.76
C PRO A 78 19.61 -12.78 -20.88
N GLU A 79 20.59 -11.89 -20.71
CA GLU A 79 20.46 -10.64 -19.94
C GLU A 79 19.31 -9.76 -20.44
N THR A 80 18.90 -9.94 -21.70
CA THR A 80 17.77 -9.25 -22.34
C THR A 80 16.41 -9.43 -21.66
N ARG A 81 16.28 -10.39 -20.72
CA ARG A 81 15.08 -10.54 -19.87
C ARG A 81 15.17 -9.84 -18.52
N ASN A 82 16.35 -9.40 -18.10
CA ASN A 82 16.56 -8.60 -16.89
C ASN A 82 16.75 -7.15 -17.31
N ALA A 83 15.68 -6.58 -17.81
CA ALA A 83 15.62 -5.17 -18.06
C ALA A 83 15.75 -4.44 -16.72
N ILE A 84 16.78 -3.61 -16.58
CA ILE A 84 16.97 -2.74 -15.42
C ILE A 84 16.39 -1.40 -15.85
N LEU A 85 15.14 -1.14 -15.49
CA LEU A 85 14.61 0.23 -15.55
C LEU A 85 15.10 0.95 -14.30
N ASP A 86 15.57 2.18 -14.47
CA ASP A 86 16.04 3.00 -13.37
C ASP A 86 14.86 3.60 -12.57
N ASN A 87 15.18 4.34 -11.51
CA ASN A 87 14.14 5.01 -10.71
C ASN A 87 13.35 6.05 -11.51
N PHE A 88 13.95 6.63 -12.55
CA PHE A 88 13.30 7.63 -13.39
C PHE A 88 12.19 6.99 -14.24
N ASP A 89 12.48 5.87 -14.90
CA ASP A 89 11.52 5.09 -15.66
C ASP A 89 10.35 4.60 -14.80
N LEU A 90 10.61 4.18 -13.56
CA LEU A 90 9.57 3.82 -12.60
C LEU A 90 8.68 5.02 -12.23
N CYS A 91 9.24 6.22 -12.12
CA CYS A 91 8.47 7.45 -11.91
C CYS A 91 7.60 7.79 -13.14
N VAL A 92 8.14 7.68 -14.35
CA VAL A 92 7.37 7.88 -15.59
C VAL A 92 6.22 6.87 -15.68
N LEU A 93 6.47 5.60 -15.35
CA LEU A 93 5.44 4.56 -15.33
C LEU A 93 4.30 4.89 -14.34
N ARG A 94 4.63 5.37 -13.14
CA ARG A 94 3.64 5.81 -12.15
C ARG A 94 2.81 6.97 -12.66
N ASN A 95 3.44 7.97 -13.29
CA ASN A 95 2.75 9.12 -13.86
C ASN A 95 1.78 8.71 -14.97
N ILE A 96 2.19 7.81 -15.86
CA ILE A 96 1.29 7.28 -16.91
C ILE A 96 0.07 6.60 -16.28
N VAL A 97 0.25 5.75 -15.27
CA VAL A 97 -0.88 5.08 -14.60
C VAL A 97 -1.81 6.10 -13.93
N ASN A 98 -1.26 7.12 -13.28
CA ASN A 98 -2.04 8.20 -12.66
C ASN A 98 -2.82 9.03 -13.68
N GLU A 99 -2.24 9.32 -14.84
CA GLU A 99 -2.93 10.03 -15.93
C GLU A 99 -4.12 9.22 -16.47
N PHE A 100 -4.00 7.89 -16.55
CA PHE A 100 -5.14 7.05 -16.91
C PHE A 100 -6.29 7.26 -15.93
N TYR A 101 -6.01 7.22 -14.63
CA TYR A 101 -7.02 7.47 -13.61
C TYR A 101 -7.56 8.90 -13.63
N ALA A 102 -6.72 9.92 -13.84
CA ALA A 102 -7.12 11.32 -13.98
C ALA A 102 -8.11 11.53 -15.13
N ASN A 103 -7.97 10.75 -16.20
CA ASN A 103 -8.86 10.76 -17.35
C ASN A 103 -10.04 9.78 -17.21
N ASN A 104 -10.33 9.27 -16.01
CA ASN A 104 -11.37 8.26 -15.73
C ASN A 104 -11.23 6.97 -16.58
N LYS A 105 -10.01 6.63 -16.99
CA LYS A 105 -9.70 5.40 -17.75
C LYS A 105 -9.05 4.38 -16.83
N ILE A 106 -9.51 3.13 -16.91
CA ILE A 106 -8.89 2.03 -16.17
C ILE A 106 -7.57 1.64 -16.86
N PRO A 107 -6.43 1.71 -16.16
CA PRO A 107 -5.14 1.30 -16.69
C PRO A 107 -5.08 -0.23 -16.77
N SER A 108 -5.09 -0.76 -18.00
CA SER A 108 -4.85 -2.17 -18.28
C SER A 108 -3.54 -2.33 -19.04
N LEU A 109 -2.90 -3.48 -18.93
CA LEU A 109 -1.60 -3.72 -19.58
C LEU A 109 -1.64 -3.48 -21.10
N SER A 110 -2.75 -3.81 -21.78
CA SER A 110 -2.91 -3.57 -23.22
C SER A 110 -2.99 -2.08 -23.56
N ARG A 111 -3.60 -1.28 -22.69
CA ARG A 111 -3.71 0.17 -22.85
C ARG A 111 -2.45 0.92 -22.44
N LEU A 112 -1.78 0.44 -21.39
CA LEU A 112 -0.54 1.04 -20.88
C LEU A 112 0.63 0.80 -21.83
N LEU A 113 0.77 -0.41 -22.37
CA LEU A 113 1.93 -0.78 -23.20
C LEU A 113 2.23 0.18 -24.37
N PRO A 114 1.26 0.59 -25.22
CA PRO A 114 1.55 1.54 -26.29
C PRO A 114 1.97 2.92 -25.76
N VAL A 115 1.36 3.39 -24.67
CA VAL A 115 1.69 4.70 -24.06
C VAL A 115 3.08 4.68 -23.43
N VAL A 116 3.43 3.60 -22.74
CA VAL A 116 4.76 3.41 -22.15
C VAL A 116 5.82 3.36 -23.24
N LYS A 117 5.60 2.62 -24.33
CA LYS A 117 6.52 2.56 -25.48
C LYS A 117 6.72 3.90 -26.18
N GLY A 118 5.73 4.79 -26.14
CA GLY A 118 5.84 6.13 -26.72
C GLY A 118 6.57 7.14 -25.84
N ARG A 119 6.69 6.89 -24.52
CA ARG A 119 7.30 7.84 -23.56
C ARG A 119 8.67 7.44 -23.07
N ILE A 120 8.94 6.13 -22.99
CA ILE A 120 10.23 5.58 -22.59
C ILE A 120 10.67 4.54 -23.61
N ASN A 121 11.99 4.34 -23.73
CA ASN A 121 12.53 3.30 -24.59
C ASN A 121 12.23 1.91 -24.00
N PHE A 122 11.03 1.40 -24.27
CA PHE A 122 10.52 0.15 -23.73
C PHE A 122 10.43 -0.92 -24.82
N PRO A 123 11.54 -1.61 -25.18
CA PRO A 123 11.52 -2.65 -26.21
C PRO A 123 10.73 -3.90 -25.80
N TRP A 124 10.36 -4.03 -24.53
CA TRP A 124 9.76 -5.25 -23.99
C TRP A 124 8.24 -5.37 -24.21
N LYS A 125 7.71 -6.54 -23.86
CA LYS A 125 6.31 -6.94 -24.06
C LYS A 125 5.49 -6.84 -22.76
N ARG A 126 4.19 -7.13 -22.87
CA ARG A 126 3.18 -7.11 -21.80
C ARG A 126 3.63 -7.76 -20.49
N GLY A 127 4.28 -8.92 -20.54
CA GLY A 127 4.73 -9.64 -19.34
C GLY A 127 5.80 -8.89 -18.55
N THR A 128 6.68 -8.17 -19.24
CA THR A 128 7.70 -7.34 -18.59
C THR A 128 7.07 -6.10 -17.96
N LEU A 129 6.13 -5.44 -18.66
CA LEU A 129 5.37 -4.32 -18.11
C LEU A 129 4.64 -4.70 -16.81
N TRP A 130 4.06 -5.90 -16.76
CA TRP A 130 3.41 -6.40 -15.54
C TRP A 130 4.37 -6.50 -14.36
N LYS A 131 5.59 -7.03 -14.58
CA LYS A 131 6.63 -7.09 -13.53
C LYS A 131 7.00 -5.70 -13.03
N TYR A 132 7.14 -4.73 -13.94
CA TYR A 132 7.49 -3.36 -13.55
C TYR A 132 6.41 -2.63 -12.80
N LEU A 133 5.14 -2.85 -13.14
CA LEU A 133 4.05 -2.29 -12.35
C LEU A 133 4.13 -2.80 -10.90
N HIS A 134 4.44 -4.09 -10.69
CA HIS A 134 4.70 -4.61 -9.33
C HIS A 134 5.92 -3.97 -8.67
N THR A 135 7.03 -3.82 -9.38
CA THR A 135 8.22 -3.12 -8.86
C THR A 135 7.94 -1.65 -8.51
N ALA A 136 7.08 -0.97 -9.28
CA ALA A 136 6.63 0.38 -8.99
C ALA A 136 5.64 0.46 -7.81
N GLY A 137 5.21 -0.67 -7.25
CA GLY A 137 4.31 -0.76 -6.09
C GLY A 137 2.83 -0.94 -6.44
N PHE A 138 2.49 -1.15 -7.72
CA PHE A 138 1.12 -1.41 -8.12
C PHE A 138 0.74 -2.89 -7.91
N GLN A 139 -0.52 -3.12 -7.55
CA GLN A 139 -1.08 -4.46 -7.38
C GLN A 139 -2.28 -4.65 -8.29
N TYR A 140 -2.39 -5.83 -8.90
CA TYR A 140 -3.57 -6.19 -9.69
C TYR A 140 -4.68 -6.71 -8.76
N LYS A 141 -5.72 -5.89 -8.56
CA LYS A 141 -6.88 -6.22 -7.72
C LYS A 141 -8.19 -6.01 -8.49
N ARG A 142 -9.26 -6.65 -8.01
CA ARG A 142 -10.62 -6.37 -8.52
C ARG A 142 -10.96 -4.90 -8.27
N CYS A 143 -11.44 -4.21 -9.31
CA CYS A 143 -11.93 -2.85 -9.18
C CYS A 143 -13.19 -2.86 -8.29
N ARG A 144 -13.13 -2.20 -7.13
CA ARG A 144 -14.29 -1.96 -6.25
C ARG A 144 -14.85 -0.56 -6.52
N ASN A 145 -15.95 -0.17 -5.85
CA ASN A 145 -16.66 1.09 -6.04
C ASN A 145 -15.74 2.31 -6.32
N GLN A 146 -16.22 3.22 -7.19
CA GLN A 146 -15.49 4.36 -7.78
C GLN A 146 -14.85 5.36 -6.79
N ARG A 147 -15.08 5.23 -5.48
CA ARG A 147 -14.60 6.15 -4.43
C ARG A 147 -13.17 5.89 -3.95
N GLN A 148 -12.48 4.87 -4.48
CA GLN A 148 -11.13 4.49 -4.00
C GLN A 148 -9.97 5.09 -4.80
N ILE A 149 -10.23 5.82 -5.88
CA ILE A 149 -9.16 6.49 -6.62
C ILE A 149 -8.84 7.80 -5.88
N LEU A 150 -7.85 7.74 -4.98
CA LEU A 150 -7.26 8.91 -4.33
C LEU A 150 -6.43 9.69 -5.37
N ILE A 151 -7.10 10.50 -6.17
CA ILE A 151 -6.42 11.49 -7.01
C ILE A 151 -6.12 12.70 -6.12
N GLU A 152 -4.85 12.91 -5.80
CA GLU A 152 -4.44 14.12 -5.10
C GLU A 152 -4.72 15.34 -5.99
N ARG A 153 -5.62 16.22 -5.56
CA ARG A 153 -5.86 17.49 -6.24
C ARG A 153 -4.62 18.37 -6.10
N SER A 154 -4.26 19.15 -7.12
CA SER A 154 -3.05 20.00 -7.13
C SER A 154 -2.92 20.90 -5.89
N HIS A 155 -4.02 21.49 -5.41
CA HIS A 155 -4.00 22.30 -4.19
C HIS A 155 -3.74 21.47 -2.93
N ILE A 156 -4.18 20.21 -2.86
CA ILE A 156 -3.87 19.29 -1.74
C ILE A 156 -2.38 18.95 -1.75
N VAL A 157 -1.79 18.71 -2.93
CA VAL A 157 -0.34 18.53 -3.08
C VAL A 157 0.40 19.76 -2.54
N ALA A 158 -0.01 20.97 -2.93
CA ALA A 158 0.57 22.21 -2.42
C ALA A 158 0.45 22.35 -0.89
N TRP A 159 -0.70 22.01 -0.31
CA TRP A 159 -0.90 21.99 1.15
C TRP A 159 0.01 21.00 1.85
N ARG A 160 0.17 19.78 1.32
CA ARG A 160 1.10 18.78 1.84
C ARG A 160 2.54 19.28 1.80
N PHE A 161 2.96 19.90 0.70
CA PHE A 161 4.30 20.50 0.61
C PHE A 161 4.53 21.60 1.64
N ARG A 162 3.55 22.49 1.85
CA ARG A 162 3.62 23.53 2.88
C ARG A 162 3.75 22.93 4.28
N PHE A 163 2.88 21.96 4.60
CA PHE A 163 2.94 21.23 5.87
C PHE A 163 4.31 20.58 6.09
N LEU A 164 4.81 19.83 5.10
CA LEU A 164 6.11 19.14 5.21
C LEU A 164 7.28 20.11 5.38
N ARG A 165 7.25 21.28 4.72
CA ARG A 165 8.26 22.33 4.90
C ARG A 165 8.26 22.90 6.32
N GLU A 166 7.10 23.20 6.88
CA GLU A 166 7.00 23.69 8.26
C GLU A 166 7.41 22.61 9.28
N MET A 167 6.94 21.37 9.10
CA MET A 167 7.35 20.25 9.95
C MET A 167 8.86 20.01 9.90
N LYS A 168 9.50 20.19 8.75
CA LYS A 168 10.96 20.11 8.63
C LYS A 168 11.65 21.18 9.49
N LYS A 169 11.21 22.44 9.41
CA LYS A 169 11.74 23.52 10.25
C LYS A 169 11.59 23.24 11.75
N PHE A 170 10.41 22.75 12.18
CA PHE A 170 10.18 22.43 13.59
C PHE A 170 11.09 21.30 14.09
N ARG A 171 11.35 20.29 13.25
CA ARG A 171 12.29 19.20 13.57
C ARG A 171 13.74 19.70 13.64
N GLU A 172 14.16 20.53 12.68
CA GLU A 172 15.51 21.15 12.68
C GLU A 172 15.73 22.03 13.92
N ALA A 173 14.69 22.76 14.34
CA ALA A 173 14.67 23.54 15.57
C ALA A 173 14.49 22.71 16.85
N LYS A 174 14.47 21.37 16.76
CA LYS A 174 14.28 20.43 17.88
C LYS A 174 13.07 20.77 18.77
N ARG A 175 11.97 21.22 18.15
CA ARG A 175 10.72 21.52 18.85
C ARG A 175 10.04 20.21 19.26
N ASN A 176 9.42 20.20 20.45
CA ASN A 176 8.56 19.09 20.84
C ASN A 176 7.30 19.06 19.95
N ILE A 177 7.12 17.99 19.18
CA ILE A 177 5.98 17.81 18.28
C ILE A 177 5.07 16.74 18.86
N VAL A 178 3.82 17.12 19.09
CA VAL A 178 2.78 16.28 19.68
C VAL A 178 1.66 16.08 18.67
N TYR A 179 1.38 14.83 18.33
CA TYR A 179 0.28 14.45 17.45
C TYR A 179 -0.91 14.06 18.30
N ILE A 180 -2.09 14.53 17.94
CA ILE A 180 -3.35 14.17 18.58
C ILE A 180 -4.28 13.53 17.55
N ASP A 181 -5.07 12.57 18.00
CA ASP A 181 -6.10 11.95 17.17
C ASP A 181 -7.23 11.38 18.03
N GLU A 182 -8.39 11.20 17.42
CA GLU A 182 -9.53 10.51 18.01
C GLU A 182 -9.84 9.23 17.25
N THR A 183 -10.23 8.19 17.98
CA THR A 183 -10.72 6.95 17.38
C THR A 183 -11.99 6.46 18.05
N TRP A 184 -12.82 5.78 17.27
CA TRP A 184 -14.09 5.21 17.70
C TRP A 184 -13.97 3.70 17.73
N LEU A 185 -14.20 3.12 18.90
CA LEU A 185 -14.28 1.68 19.08
C LEU A 185 -15.75 1.27 19.15
N ASP A 186 -16.23 0.64 18.09
CA ASP A 186 -17.57 0.08 18.03
C ASP A 186 -17.62 -1.24 18.79
N SER A 187 -18.70 -1.48 19.54
CA SER A 187 -18.90 -2.76 20.24
C SER A 187 -19.11 -3.95 19.29
N ASN A 188 -19.37 -3.68 18.01
CA ASN A 188 -19.55 -4.70 16.99
C ASN A 188 -18.21 -5.00 16.33
N LEU A 189 -17.37 -5.80 17.00
CA LEU A 189 -16.15 -6.33 16.37
C LEU A 189 -16.55 -7.25 15.22
N SER A 190 -16.41 -6.78 13.98
CA SER A 190 -16.68 -7.58 12.79
C SER A 190 -15.47 -8.47 12.49
N PHE A 191 -15.60 -9.78 12.68
CA PHE A 191 -14.57 -10.74 12.29
C PHE A 191 -14.76 -11.13 10.82
N TRP A 192 -13.67 -11.08 10.04
CA TRP A 192 -13.70 -11.46 8.62
C TRP A 192 -13.95 -12.96 8.40
N LYS A 193 -13.74 -13.77 9.45
CA LYS A 193 -14.01 -15.21 9.49
C LYS A 193 -14.76 -15.51 10.80
N CYS A 194 -15.87 -16.22 10.70
CA CYS A 194 -16.60 -16.77 11.84
C CYS A 194 -17.08 -18.18 11.51
N TRP A 195 -17.27 -19.01 12.54
CA TRP A 195 -17.91 -20.32 12.41
C TRP A 195 -19.41 -20.12 12.13
N ARG A 196 -19.96 -20.83 11.15
CA ARG A 196 -21.36 -20.68 10.72
C ARG A 196 -22.03 -22.03 10.49
N ASP A 197 -23.32 -22.08 10.79
CA ASP A 197 -24.25 -23.15 10.40
C ASP A 197 -24.81 -22.83 8.99
N GLU A 198 -25.06 -23.85 8.16
CA GLU A 198 -25.57 -23.68 6.79
C GLU A 198 -26.96 -23.05 6.73
N LYS A 199 -27.76 -23.20 7.80
CA LYS A 199 -29.17 -22.77 7.83
C LYS A 199 -29.42 -21.38 8.41
N ILE A 200 -28.43 -20.78 9.09
CA ILE A 200 -28.59 -19.51 9.81
C ILE A 200 -27.56 -18.50 9.30
N GLY A 201 -28.04 -17.46 8.60
CA GLY A 201 -27.20 -16.35 8.15
C GLY A 201 -26.65 -15.53 9.32
N ALA A 202 -25.34 -15.28 9.34
CA ALA A 202 -24.74 -14.36 10.30
C ALA A 202 -25.05 -12.91 9.91
N ALA A 203 -25.81 -12.20 10.75
CA ALA A 203 -26.06 -10.77 10.57
C ALA A 203 -24.80 -9.96 10.92
N ILE A 204 -24.25 -9.23 9.96
CA ILE A 204 -23.28 -8.16 10.23
C ILE A 204 -24.10 -6.97 10.72
N LYS A 205 -24.14 -6.75 12.04
CA LYS A 205 -24.71 -5.50 12.58
C LYS A 205 -23.73 -4.36 12.29
N ASP A 206 -24.05 -3.55 11.29
CA ASP A 206 -23.20 -2.43 10.83
C ASP A 206 -23.32 -1.16 11.70
N SER A 207 -24.17 -1.19 12.73
CA SER A 207 -24.36 -0.07 13.65
C SER A 207 -24.39 -0.55 15.10
N SER A 208 -23.36 -0.25 15.88
CA SER A 208 -23.41 -0.42 17.34
C SER A 208 -24.06 0.82 17.98
N GLY A 209 -25.06 0.60 18.84
CA GLY A 209 -25.60 1.64 19.72
C GLY A 209 -24.65 2.01 20.86
N HIS A 210 -23.52 1.31 20.98
CA HIS A 210 -22.50 1.53 21.99
C HIS A 210 -21.15 1.69 21.30
N ARG A 211 -20.57 2.88 21.45
CA ARG A 211 -19.25 3.23 20.93
C ARG A 211 -18.43 3.82 22.09
N LEU A 212 -17.14 3.49 22.15
CA LEU A 212 -16.19 4.20 22.98
C LEU A 212 -15.45 5.20 22.10
N ILE A 213 -15.33 6.43 22.57
CA ILE A 213 -14.49 7.46 21.98
C ILE A 213 -13.20 7.47 22.77
N VAL A 214 -12.08 7.30 22.08
CA VAL A 214 -10.74 7.35 22.64
C VAL A 214 -10.03 8.56 22.03
N VAL A 215 -9.48 9.43 22.86
CA VAL A 215 -8.63 10.56 22.46
C VAL A 215 -7.31 10.44 23.19
N HIS A 216 -6.22 10.63 22.45
CA HIS A 216 -4.89 10.65 23.04
C HIS A 216 -3.94 11.53 22.24
N ALA A 217 -2.84 11.92 22.89
CA ALA A 217 -1.69 12.58 22.29
C ALA A 217 -0.40 11.74 22.39
N GLY A 218 0.47 11.82 21.39
CA GLY A 218 1.79 11.18 21.41
C GLY A 218 2.87 12.01 20.72
N SER A 219 4.11 11.86 21.16
CA SER A 219 5.31 12.48 20.59
C SER A 219 6.37 11.41 20.26
N GLU A 220 7.58 11.85 19.87
CA GLU A 220 8.71 10.94 19.66
C GLU A 220 9.11 10.15 20.92
N SER A 221 8.77 10.67 22.10
CA SER A 221 9.03 10.03 23.40
C SER A 221 7.93 9.05 23.83
N GLY A 222 6.90 8.86 23.00
CA GLY A 222 5.74 8.01 23.30
C GLY A 222 4.48 8.80 23.64
N PHE A 223 3.54 8.14 24.31
CA PHE A 223 2.25 8.73 24.71
C PHE A 223 2.43 9.78 25.81
N VAL A 224 1.70 10.88 25.71
CA VAL A 224 1.70 11.96 26.72
C VAL A 224 1.02 11.46 28.00
N PRO A 225 1.72 11.40 29.14
CA PRO A 225 1.11 10.93 30.39
C PRO A 225 -0.10 11.77 30.78
N ASN A 226 -1.13 11.13 31.36
CA ASN A 226 -2.38 11.75 31.82
C ASN A 226 -3.20 12.47 30.73
N ALA A 227 -2.83 12.36 29.45
CA ALA A 227 -3.59 12.91 28.33
C ALA A 227 -4.62 11.93 27.76
N GLU A 228 -4.69 10.69 28.27
CA GLU A 228 -5.69 9.72 27.84
C GLU A 228 -7.11 10.16 28.22
N LEU A 229 -8.04 10.04 27.28
CA LEU A 229 -9.47 10.19 27.51
C LEU A 229 -10.24 9.09 26.80
N ILE A 230 -10.99 8.31 27.59
CA ILE A 230 -11.92 7.29 27.09
C ILE A 230 -13.30 7.56 27.68
N PHE A 231 -14.32 7.71 26.83
CA PHE A 231 -15.70 7.83 27.29
C PHE A 231 -16.70 7.20 26.33
N LYS A 232 -17.88 6.85 26.85
CA LYS A 232 -18.95 6.23 26.07
C LYS A 232 -19.70 7.27 25.27
N ALA A 233 -19.76 7.07 23.96
CA ALA A 233 -20.52 7.91 23.05
C ALA A 233 -22.02 7.87 23.40
N GLY A 234 -22.66 9.04 23.47
CA GLY A 234 -24.08 9.17 23.83
C GLY A 234 -24.37 9.04 25.33
N SER A 235 -23.34 8.99 26.19
CA SER A 235 -23.56 9.06 27.65
C SER A 235 -24.09 10.44 28.05
N GLY A 236 -25.16 10.45 28.85
CA GLY A 236 -25.68 11.66 29.53
C GLY A 236 -25.03 11.90 30.90
N THR A 237 -24.11 11.05 31.34
CA THR A 237 -23.45 11.10 32.64
C THR A 237 -21.92 11.16 32.49
N GLY A 238 -21.24 11.81 33.44
CA GLY A 238 -19.77 12.00 33.46
C GLY A 238 -19.30 13.34 32.87
N ASP A 239 -18.02 13.70 33.05
CA ASP A 239 -17.49 15.02 32.64
C ASP A 239 -17.44 15.26 31.12
N TYR A 240 -17.60 14.19 30.33
CA TYR A 240 -17.64 14.20 28.87
C TYR A 240 -18.93 13.54 28.41
N HIS A 241 -19.82 14.33 27.80
CA HIS A 241 -21.15 13.89 27.39
C HIS A 241 -21.29 13.82 25.86
N GLY A 242 -22.18 12.94 25.39
CA GLY A 242 -22.56 12.89 23.99
C GLY A 242 -21.46 12.36 23.07
N GLN A 243 -21.20 13.06 21.96
CA GLN A 243 -20.18 12.72 20.97
C GLN A 243 -18.95 13.63 21.12
N MET A 244 -17.83 13.26 20.48
CA MET A 244 -16.72 14.19 20.31
C MET A 244 -17.20 15.43 19.54
N ASN A 245 -16.89 16.61 20.08
CA ASN A 245 -17.30 17.90 19.54
C ASN A 245 -16.28 18.97 19.94
N SER A 246 -16.44 20.18 19.43
CA SER A 246 -15.49 21.28 19.67
C SER A 246 -15.29 21.62 21.14
N ASP A 247 -16.35 21.52 21.96
CA ASP A 247 -16.29 21.91 23.37
C ASP A 247 -15.62 20.79 24.21
N ASN A 248 -15.95 19.53 23.93
CA ASN A 248 -15.27 18.35 24.52
C ASN A 248 -13.79 18.31 24.16
N LEU A 249 -13.43 18.55 22.89
CA LEU A 249 -12.03 18.60 22.45
C LEU A 249 -11.30 19.75 23.15
N LYS A 250 -11.89 20.94 23.22
CA LYS A 250 -11.30 22.09 23.91
C LYS A 250 -11.05 21.78 25.39
N LYS A 251 -12.03 21.17 26.07
CA LYS A 251 -11.91 20.76 27.46
C LYS A 251 -10.73 19.81 27.65
N TRP A 252 -10.64 18.77 26.81
CA TRP A 252 -9.54 17.82 26.83
C TRP A 252 -8.17 18.49 26.58
N ILE A 253 -8.06 19.38 25.59
CA ILE A 253 -6.82 20.11 25.31
C ILE A 253 -6.38 20.89 26.56
N VAL A 254 -7.28 21.64 27.18
CA VAL A 254 -6.95 22.51 28.32
C VAL A 254 -6.66 21.73 29.60
N GLU A 255 -7.46 20.71 29.91
CA GLU A 255 -7.39 20.01 31.19
C GLU A 255 -6.43 18.82 31.18
N LYS A 256 -6.21 18.19 30.02
CA LYS A 256 -5.47 16.92 29.91
C LYS A 256 -4.21 17.06 29.07
N LEU A 257 -4.24 17.79 27.96
CA LEU A 257 -3.08 17.88 27.07
C LEU A 257 -2.07 18.93 27.51
N LEU A 258 -2.48 20.20 27.56
CA LEU A 258 -1.58 21.34 27.82
C LEU A 258 -0.81 21.23 29.14
N PRO A 259 -1.41 20.75 30.25
CA PRO A 259 -0.68 20.59 31.51
C PRO A 259 0.42 19.52 31.46
N ASN A 260 0.33 18.57 30.52
CA ASN A 260 1.21 17.40 30.44
C ASN A 260 2.21 17.47 29.28
N ILE A 261 2.30 18.59 28.57
CA ILE A 261 3.28 18.81 27.50
C ILE A 261 4.20 19.99 27.81
N PRO A 262 5.46 19.97 27.33
CA PRO A 262 6.35 21.13 27.46
C PRO A 262 5.78 22.40 26.83
N MET A 263 6.12 23.55 27.39
CA MET A 263 5.82 24.85 26.75
C MET A 263 6.44 24.91 25.34
N ASN A 264 5.83 25.72 24.47
CA ASN A 264 6.25 25.87 23.07
C ASN A 264 6.25 24.55 22.27
N SER A 265 5.42 23.59 22.65
CA SER A 265 5.17 22.40 21.82
C SER A 265 4.41 22.76 20.54
N ILE A 266 4.56 21.95 19.50
CA ILE A 266 3.79 22.02 18.26
C ILE A 266 2.73 20.92 18.31
N ILE A 267 1.46 21.30 18.31
CA ILE A 267 0.35 20.35 18.26
C ILE A 267 -0.03 20.12 16.79
N VAL A 268 -0.06 18.86 16.37
CA VAL A 268 -0.45 18.42 15.03
C VAL A 268 -1.75 17.64 15.14
N MET A 269 -2.76 18.06 14.38
CA MET A 269 -4.07 17.44 14.32
C MET A 269 -4.58 17.40 12.87
N ASP A 270 -5.55 16.55 12.58
CA ASP A 270 -6.22 16.54 11.29
C ASP A 270 -7.22 17.72 11.17
N ASN A 271 -7.86 17.83 10.01
CA ASN A 271 -8.80 18.93 9.72
C ASN A 271 -10.26 18.49 9.86
N ALA A 272 -10.63 17.86 10.98
CA ALA A 272 -12.01 17.55 11.29
C ALA A 272 -12.83 18.83 11.50
N ALA A 273 -14.10 18.82 11.08
CA ALA A 273 -14.95 20.01 11.08
C ALA A 273 -15.12 20.63 12.49
N TYR A 274 -15.07 19.83 13.56
CA TYR A 274 -15.18 20.30 14.93
C TYR A 274 -13.85 20.75 15.56
N HIS A 275 -12.70 20.54 14.90
CA HIS A 275 -11.40 21.06 15.37
C HIS A 275 -11.30 22.58 15.23
N THR A 276 -12.04 23.14 14.28
CA THR A 276 -12.05 24.57 14.02
C THR A 276 -13.41 25.14 14.35
N LYS A 277 -13.47 26.04 15.33
CA LYS A 277 -14.67 26.83 15.62
C LYS A 277 -14.44 28.25 15.13
N VAL A 278 -15.25 28.69 14.16
CA VAL A 278 -15.25 30.09 13.75
C VAL A 278 -15.78 30.91 14.92
N MET A 279 -14.97 31.79 15.48
CA MET A 279 -15.33 32.61 16.64
C MET A 279 -16.45 33.61 16.33
N ASP A 280 -16.41 34.18 15.12
CA ASP A 280 -17.39 35.15 14.64
C ASP A 280 -18.03 34.69 13.32
N PRO A 281 -18.88 33.65 13.38
CA PRO A 281 -19.47 33.10 12.16
C PRO A 281 -20.48 34.09 11.59
N VAL A 282 -20.31 34.41 10.31
CA VAL A 282 -21.28 35.18 9.54
C VAL A 282 -22.65 34.48 9.63
N PRO A 283 -23.72 35.17 10.05
CA PRO A 283 -25.04 34.58 10.14
C PRO A 283 -25.51 34.02 8.79
N THR A 284 -26.15 32.85 8.84
CA THR A 284 -26.67 32.13 7.67
C THR A 284 -28.19 32.26 7.57
N LYS A 285 -28.79 31.75 6.48
CA LYS A 285 -30.26 31.73 6.30
C LYS A 285 -31.03 31.10 7.47
N SER A 286 -30.44 30.12 8.14
CA SER A 286 -31.01 29.44 9.31
C SER A 286 -30.79 30.18 10.64
N SER A 287 -29.92 31.19 10.70
CA SER A 287 -29.64 31.93 11.94
C SER A 287 -30.88 32.71 12.43
N LYS A 288 -31.07 32.85 13.75
CA LYS A 288 -32.18 33.65 14.31
C LYS A 288 -31.99 35.14 13.98
N LYS A 289 -33.10 35.90 13.92
CA LYS A 289 -33.08 37.34 13.63
C LYS A 289 -32.19 38.10 14.61
N ASP A 290 -32.30 37.78 15.90
CA ASP A 290 -31.49 38.45 16.94
C ASP A 290 -29.98 38.24 16.74
N LYS A 291 -29.58 37.06 16.26
CA LYS A 291 -28.17 36.78 15.92
C LYS A 291 -27.70 37.58 14.70
N MET A 292 -28.59 37.81 13.72
CA MET A 292 -28.30 38.65 12.55
C MET A 292 -28.11 40.11 12.98
N CYS A 293 -29.02 40.63 13.80
CA CYS A 293 -28.93 41.97 14.37
C CYS A 293 -27.66 42.16 15.21
N ALA A 294 -27.37 41.24 16.13
CA ALA A 294 -26.18 41.31 16.98
C ALA A 294 -24.87 41.28 16.17
N TRP A 295 -24.83 40.54 15.07
CA TRP A 295 -23.67 40.54 14.17
C TRP A 295 -23.51 41.88 13.45
N LEU A 296 -24.61 42.48 12.96
CA LEU A 296 -24.60 43.80 12.32
C LEU A 296 -24.18 44.90 13.31
N GLU A 297 -24.69 44.86 14.55
CA GLU A 297 -24.28 45.75 15.64
C GLU A 297 -22.78 45.61 15.95
N LYS A 298 -22.30 44.38 16.11
CA LYS A 298 -20.88 44.10 16.37
C LYS A 298 -19.98 44.60 15.25
N LYS A 299 -20.45 44.56 14.00
CA LYS A 299 -19.75 45.07 12.82
C LYS A 299 -19.98 46.56 12.56
N GLN A 300 -20.76 47.23 13.42
CA GLN A 300 -21.15 48.63 13.27
C GLN A 300 -21.81 48.94 11.92
N ILE A 301 -22.56 47.96 11.38
CA ILE A 301 -23.31 48.11 10.13
C ILE A 301 -24.72 48.63 10.48
N PRO A 302 -25.13 49.80 9.96
CA PRO A 302 -26.48 50.31 10.17
C PRO A 302 -27.55 49.35 9.66
N TYR A 303 -28.58 49.10 10.46
CA TYR A 303 -29.73 48.30 10.09
C TYR A 303 -30.98 48.82 10.81
N ASP A 304 -32.16 48.56 10.25
CA ASP A 304 -33.44 48.85 10.90
C ASP A 304 -33.96 47.58 11.60
N LYS A 305 -34.31 47.69 12.89
CA LYS A 305 -34.88 46.59 13.68
C LYS A 305 -36.18 46.03 13.09
N LYS A 306 -36.90 46.80 12.27
CA LYS A 306 -38.11 46.36 11.56
C LYS A 306 -37.81 45.49 10.34
N MET A 307 -36.58 45.45 9.85
CA MET A 307 -36.19 44.63 8.69
C MET A 307 -36.54 43.16 8.89
N ARG A 308 -36.99 42.51 7.81
CA ARG A 308 -37.24 41.05 7.79
C ARG A 308 -35.91 40.30 7.71
N LYS A 309 -35.90 39.02 8.10
CA LYS A 309 -34.68 38.18 8.02
C LYS A 309 -34.02 38.22 6.64
N VAL A 310 -34.81 38.26 5.56
CA VAL A 310 -34.28 38.29 4.18
C VAL A 310 -33.48 39.56 3.92
N GLN A 311 -33.99 40.72 4.34
CA GLN A 311 -33.31 42.01 4.19
C GLN A 311 -32.03 42.08 5.03
N LEU A 312 -32.08 41.56 6.26
CA LEU A 312 -30.88 41.45 7.11
C LEU A 312 -29.83 40.52 6.48
N LEU A 313 -30.24 39.42 5.83
CA LEU A 313 -29.35 38.52 5.12
C LEU A 313 -28.69 39.16 3.91
N GLU A 314 -29.40 39.99 3.15
CA GLU A 314 -28.82 40.74 2.02
C GLU A 314 -27.77 41.74 2.52
N LEU A 315 -28.06 42.48 3.59
CA LEU A 315 -27.10 43.37 4.24
C LEU A 315 -25.87 42.62 4.75
N ILE A 316 -26.08 41.48 5.41
CA ILE A 316 -24.98 40.63 5.88
C ILE A 316 -24.15 40.11 4.70
N ALA A 317 -24.79 39.62 3.64
CA ALA A 317 -24.09 39.10 2.47
C ALA A 317 -23.24 40.17 1.76
N ALA A 318 -23.77 41.39 1.63
CA ALA A 318 -23.07 42.53 1.04
C ALA A 318 -21.84 42.97 1.85
N ASN A 319 -21.85 42.76 3.17
CA ASN A 319 -20.79 43.18 4.09
C ASN A 319 -19.91 42.02 4.59
N ALA A 320 -20.20 40.77 4.21
CA ALA A 320 -19.44 39.59 4.62
C ALA A 320 -18.35 39.16 3.61
N SER A 321 -18.38 39.68 2.38
CA SER A 321 -17.43 39.39 1.30
C SER A 321 -16.05 40.00 1.56
N GLY A 322 -15.29 39.42 2.50
CA GLY A 322 -13.92 39.82 2.79
C GLY A 322 -13.29 39.10 3.97
N GLU A 323 -14.09 38.60 4.92
CA GLU A 323 -13.55 38.04 6.16
C GLU A 323 -13.90 36.56 6.33
N LYS A 324 -13.00 35.69 5.87
CA LYS A 324 -12.77 34.42 6.57
C LYS A 324 -11.61 34.64 7.53
N ASN A 325 -11.86 35.37 8.63
CA ASN A 325 -10.96 35.38 9.77
C ASN A 325 -11.03 34.00 10.44
N ILE A 326 -10.35 33.03 9.82
CA ILE A 326 -10.01 31.75 10.44
C ILE A 326 -8.85 32.08 11.37
N SER A 327 -9.15 32.55 12.58
CA SER A 327 -8.15 32.55 13.63
C SER A 327 -7.98 31.11 14.10
N TRP A 328 -6.80 30.55 13.89
CA TRP A 328 -6.34 29.47 14.73
C TRP A 328 -6.28 30.04 16.14
N THR A 329 -7.03 29.47 17.07
CA THR A 329 -6.81 29.75 18.49
C THR A 329 -5.36 29.33 18.75
N LYS A 330 -4.44 30.31 18.82
CA LYS A 330 -3.16 30.10 19.46
C LYS A 330 -3.50 29.84 20.92
N PHE A 331 -3.39 28.59 21.33
CA PHE A 331 -3.32 28.22 22.73
C PHE A 331 -1.90 28.48 23.23
#